data_AF-A0A6A3X1B5-F1
#
_entry.id   AF-A0A6A3X1B5-F1
#
_cell.length_a   1.000
_cell.length_b   1.000
_cell.length_c   1.000
_cell.angle_alpha   90.00
_cell.angle_beta   90.00
_cell.angle_gamma   90.00
#
_symmetry.space_group_name_H-M   'P 1'
#
loop_
_entity.id
_entity.type
_entity.pdbx_description
1 polymer ?
#
loop_
_entity_poly.entity_id
_entity_poly.type
_entity_poly.pdbx_seq_one_letter_code
_entity_poly.pdbx_strand_id
1 'polypeptide(L)'
;MEQEILVHLSKVRVALDGMHAEMVDASDTRRRVARARHERRQGVQLHKFSEADFVLSATATDRSGLKLALVWRGPKKLVRALNDYTFQVQDIVAASKVSARDASRLQLYRDAAGSSVEELQ
;
A
#
# COMPACT_ATOMS: atom_id res chain seq x y z
N MET A 1 35.14 41.62 33.95
CA MET A 1 35.77 40.70 32.97
C MET A 1 35.53 39.23 33.27
N GLU A 2 36.16 38.61 34.27
CA GLU A 2 36.04 37.15 34.47
C GLU A 2 34.61 36.68 34.82
N GLN A 3 33.91 37.44 35.66
CA GLN A 3 32.50 37.18 36.00
C GLN A 3 31.53 37.37 34.82
N GLU A 4 31.82 38.30 33.90
CA GLU A 4 30.99 38.51 32.71
C GLU A 4 31.16 37.37 31.70
N ILE A 5 32.37 36.83 31.58
CA ILE A 5 32.66 35.66 30.73
C ILE A 5 31.91 34.43 31.26
N LEU A 6 31.94 34.20 32.58
CA LEU A 6 31.22 33.06 33.19
C LEU A 6 29.70 33.16 32.98
N VAL A 7 29.13 34.35 33.14
CA VAL A 7 27.70 34.61 32.87
C VAL A 7 27.36 34.44 31.39
N HIS A 8 28.25 34.82 30.48
CA HIS A 8 28.03 34.61 29.05
C HIS A 8 28.07 33.13 28.68
N LEU A 9 29.05 32.38 29.18
CA LEU A 9 29.17 30.94 28.95
C LEU A 9 27.97 30.16 29.53
N SER A 10 27.44 30.57 30.68
CA SER A 10 26.24 29.93 31.25
C SER A 10 25.01 30.17 30.36
N LYS A 11 24.85 31.39 29.81
CA LYS A 11 23.77 31.71 28.88
C LYS A 11 23.86 30.91 27.58
N VAL A 12 25.06 30.78 27.01
CA VAL A 12 25.29 29.98 25.80
C VAL A 12 24.98 28.51 26.05
N ARG A 13 25.39 27.97 27.20
CA ARG A 13 25.09 26.59 27.58
C ARG A 13 23.58 26.32 27.67
N VAL A 14 22.85 27.19 28.37
CA VAL A 14 21.38 27.06 28.49
C VAL A 14 20.70 27.14 27.13
N ALA A 15 21.13 28.05 26.26
CA ALA A 15 20.60 28.16 24.90
C ALA A 15 20.86 26.89 24.08
N LEU A 16 22.06 26.31 24.18
CA LEU A 16 22.44 25.09 23.49
C LEU A 16 21.66 23.87 23.99
N ASP A 17 21.52 23.74 25.30
CA ASP A 17 20.73 22.67 25.93
C ASP A 17 19.25 22.75 25.49
N GLY A 18 18.70 23.97 25.39
CA GLY A 18 17.35 24.20 24.86
C GLY A 18 17.20 23.77 23.39
N MET A 19 18.12 24.20 22.53
CA MET A 19 18.09 23.81 21.09
C MET A 19 18.23 22.29 20.91
N HIS A 20 19.08 21.64 21.69
CA HIS A 20 19.22 20.19 21.64
C HIS A 20 17.95 19.47 22.10
N ALA A 21 17.30 19.94 23.17
CA ALA A 21 16.05 19.36 23.64
C ALA A 21 14.95 19.45 22.58
N GLU A 22 14.78 20.62 21.95
CA GLU A 22 13.81 20.83 20.87
C GLU A 22 14.11 19.94 19.65
N MET A 23 15.38 19.84 19.26
CA MET A 23 15.81 18.99 18.14
C MET A 23 15.50 17.52 18.40
N VAL A 24 15.79 17.03 19.61
CA VAL A 24 15.54 15.63 20.00
C VAL A 24 14.03 15.35 19.98
N ASP A 25 13.22 16.22 20.56
CA ASP A 25 11.76 16.05 20.59
C ASP A 25 11.15 16.06 19.18
N ALA A 26 11.57 16.98 18.32
CA ALA A 26 11.12 17.04 16.93
C ALA A 26 11.52 15.77 16.15
N SER A 27 12.74 15.26 16.36
CA SER A 27 13.24 14.03 15.74
C SER A 27 12.44 12.80 16.19
N ASP A 28 12.21 12.67 17.50
CA ASP A 28 11.47 11.55 18.06
C ASP A 28 10.00 11.57 17.66
N THR A 29 9.39 12.77 17.59
CA THR A 29 8.04 12.94 17.05
C THR A 29 7.96 12.45 15.61
N ARG A 30 8.91 12.86 14.74
CA ARG A 30 8.96 12.37 13.34
C ARG A 30 9.12 10.86 13.25
N ARG A 31 9.98 10.27 14.09
CA ARG A 31 10.18 8.81 14.16
C ARG A 31 8.92 8.08 14.62
N ARG A 32 8.22 8.59 15.64
CA ARG A 32 6.95 8.03 16.12
C ARG A 32 5.87 8.08 15.03
N VAL A 33 5.72 9.21 14.34
CA VAL A 33 4.77 9.34 13.22
C VAL A 33 5.11 8.36 12.09
N ALA A 34 6.39 8.21 11.75
CA ALA A 34 6.82 7.25 10.72
C ALA A 34 6.51 5.80 11.12
N ARG A 35 6.76 5.41 12.38
CA ARG A 35 6.39 4.10 12.91
C ARG A 35 4.88 3.87 12.89
N ALA A 36 4.10 4.81 13.39
CA ALA A 36 2.64 4.73 13.37
C ALA A 36 2.11 4.62 11.93
N ARG A 37 2.70 5.35 10.96
CA ARG A 37 2.35 5.21 9.54
C ARG A 37 2.68 3.82 9.01
N HIS A 38 3.79 3.23 9.44
CA HIS A 38 4.18 1.88 9.05
C HIS A 38 3.24 0.83 9.66
N GLU A 39 2.93 0.92 10.95
CA GLU A 39 2.00 0.02 11.66
C GLU A 39 0.57 0.07 11.08
N ARG A 40 0.13 1.25 10.63
CA ARG A 40 -1.15 1.42 9.92
C ARG A 40 -1.17 0.75 8.55
N ARG A 41 -0.03 0.41 7.96
CA ARG A 41 -0.01 -0.41 6.74
C ARG A 41 -0.33 -1.84 7.16
N GLN A 42 -1.60 -2.23 7.02
CA GLN A 42 -1.92 -3.64 6.95
C GLN A 42 -1.10 -4.21 5.79
N GLY A 43 -0.31 -5.26 6.05
CA GLY A 43 0.38 -5.99 5.00
C GLY A 43 -0.61 -6.48 3.93
N VAL A 44 -0.10 -7.02 2.83
CA VAL A 44 -0.98 -7.63 1.81
C VAL A 44 -1.69 -8.82 2.45
N GLN A 45 -2.95 -8.62 2.85
CA GLN A 45 -3.85 -9.67 3.27
C GLN A 45 -4.25 -10.46 2.02
N LEU A 46 -3.54 -11.56 1.78
CA LEU A 46 -3.95 -12.51 0.74
C LEU A 46 -5.28 -13.12 1.15
N HIS A 47 -6.33 -12.72 0.43
CA HIS A 47 -7.61 -13.39 0.54
C HIS A 47 -7.44 -14.84 0.11
N LYS A 48 -8.03 -15.76 0.88
CA LYS A 48 -8.11 -17.17 0.50
C LYS A 48 -9.13 -17.29 -0.61
N PHE A 49 -8.66 -17.49 -1.83
CA PHE A 49 -9.52 -17.79 -2.97
C PHE A 49 -9.82 -19.28 -3.02
N SER A 50 -11.07 -19.62 -3.33
CA SER A 50 -11.50 -20.99 -3.62
C SER A 50 -11.68 -21.17 -5.12
N GLU A 51 -11.54 -22.42 -5.59
CA GLU A 51 -11.96 -22.78 -6.94
C GLU A 51 -13.44 -22.44 -7.13
N ALA A 52 -13.79 -22.01 -8.35
CA ALA A 52 -15.10 -21.50 -8.74
C ALA A 52 -15.53 -20.15 -8.17
N ASP A 53 -14.70 -19.46 -7.39
CA ASP A 53 -14.99 -18.08 -6.99
C ASP A 53 -15.01 -17.12 -8.20
N PHE A 54 -15.85 -16.08 -8.11
CA PHE A 54 -15.87 -14.99 -9.07
C PHE A 54 -14.99 -13.85 -8.60
N VAL A 55 -14.03 -13.45 -9.45
CA VAL A 55 -13.01 -12.46 -9.14
C VAL A 55 -12.90 -11.40 -10.23
N LEU A 56 -12.55 -10.18 -9.86
CA LEU A 56 -12.04 -9.15 -10.77
C LEU A 56 -10.54 -9.35 -10.97
N SER A 57 -10.07 -9.10 -12.18
CA SER A 57 -8.64 -9.16 -12.50
C SER A 57 -8.09 -7.78 -12.84
N ALA A 58 -7.09 -7.34 -12.07
CA ALA A 58 -6.38 -6.09 -12.34
C ALA A 58 -5.41 -6.25 -13.52
N THR A 59 -5.46 -5.28 -14.43
CA THR A 59 -4.54 -5.14 -15.55
C THR A 59 -4.01 -3.71 -15.59
N ALA A 60 -2.70 -3.56 -15.82
CA ALA A 60 -2.10 -2.24 -15.96
C ALA A 60 -2.67 -1.57 -17.22
N THR A 61 -3.04 -0.30 -17.10
CA THR A 61 -3.50 0.53 -18.20
C THR A 61 -2.58 1.73 -18.36
N ASP A 62 -2.25 2.05 -19.59
CA ASP A 62 -1.55 3.29 -19.92
C ASP A 62 -2.55 4.45 -20.15
N ARG A 63 -3.86 4.15 -20.17
CA ARG A 63 -4.92 5.11 -20.56
C ARG A 63 -5.18 6.23 -19.55
N SER A 64 -4.72 6.10 -18.32
CA SER A 64 -5.01 7.07 -17.26
C SER A 64 -4.02 8.23 -17.18
N GLY A 65 -2.91 8.18 -17.94
CA GLY A 65 -1.78 9.11 -17.78
C GLY A 65 -1.00 8.92 -16.47
N LEU A 66 -1.45 8.05 -15.56
CA LEU A 66 -0.77 7.69 -14.33
C LEU A 66 0.04 6.40 -14.52
N LYS A 67 1.33 6.47 -14.21
CA LYS A 67 2.24 5.32 -14.26
C LYS A 67 1.71 4.21 -13.35
N LEU A 68 1.59 2.99 -13.89
CA LEU A 68 1.09 1.80 -13.18
C LEU A 68 -0.37 1.87 -12.71
N ALA A 69 -1.22 2.68 -13.35
CA ALA A 69 -2.65 2.62 -13.05
C ALA A 69 -3.20 1.22 -13.34
N LEU A 70 -3.93 0.67 -12.37
CA LEU A 70 -4.59 -0.61 -12.50
C LEU A 70 -6.07 -0.39 -12.84
N VAL A 71 -6.56 -1.13 -13.82
CA VAL A 71 -7.97 -1.27 -14.10
C VAL A 71 -8.41 -2.66 -13.69
N TRP A 72 -9.48 -2.73 -12.92
CA TRP A 72 -10.15 -3.97 -12.57
C TRP A 72 -11.11 -4.36 -13.70
N ARG A 73 -10.92 -5.56 -14.25
CA ARG A 73 -11.70 -6.06 -15.39
C ARG A 73 -12.49 -7.29 -15.01
N GLY A 74 -13.81 -7.16 -15.20
CA GLY A 74 -14.83 -8.19 -15.36
C GLY A 74 -14.93 -9.25 -14.25
N PRO A 75 -16.12 -9.80 -14.00
CA PRO A 75 -16.21 -11.05 -13.26
C PRO A 75 -15.56 -12.15 -14.10
N LYS A 76 -14.49 -12.73 -13.56
CA LYS A 76 -13.80 -13.91 -14.08
C LYS A 76 -13.97 -15.05 -13.10
N LYS A 77 -14.12 -16.26 -13.59
CA LYS A 77 -14.20 -17.45 -12.73
C LYS A 77 -12.79 -17.95 -12.42
N LEU A 78 -12.50 -18.19 -11.16
CA LEU A 78 -11.28 -18.85 -10.75
C LEU A 78 -11.37 -20.34 -11.06
N VAL A 79 -10.44 -20.85 -11.87
CA VAL A 79 -10.44 -22.23 -12.34
C VAL A 79 -9.67 -23.13 -11.37
N ARG A 80 -8.44 -22.72 -11.03
CA ARG A 80 -7.56 -23.46 -10.12
C ARG A 80 -6.44 -22.58 -9.59
N ALA A 81 -5.86 -22.97 -8.47
CA ALA A 81 -4.60 -22.41 -7.98
C ALA A 81 -3.42 -23.08 -8.70
N LEU A 82 -2.47 -22.29 -9.21
CA LEU A 82 -1.21 -22.80 -9.77
C LEU A 82 -0.13 -22.84 -8.69
N ASN A 83 -0.16 -21.91 -7.75
CA ASN A 83 0.62 -21.86 -6.52
C ASN A 83 -0.13 -21.00 -5.48
N ASP A 84 0.44 -20.83 -4.29
CA ASP A 84 -0.21 -20.08 -3.19
C ASP A 84 -0.51 -18.60 -3.52
N TYR A 85 0.14 -18.06 -4.55
CA TYR A 85 0.07 -16.64 -4.95
C TYR A 85 -0.46 -16.43 -6.37
N THR A 86 -0.64 -17.49 -7.16
CA THR A 86 -0.95 -17.40 -8.60
C THR A 86 -2.11 -18.32 -8.91
N PHE A 87 -3.14 -17.73 -9.50
CA PHE A 87 -4.39 -18.41 -9.80
C PHE A 87 -4.69 -18.32 -11.29
N GLN A 88 -5.29 -19.38 -11.80
CA GLN A 88 -5.78 -19.41 -13.16
C GLN A 88 -7.23 -18.91 -13.18
N VAL A 89 -7.47 -17.84 -13.93
CA VAL A 89 -8.78 -17.21 -14.08
C VAL A 89 -9.26 -17.30 -15.52
N GLN A 90 -10.54 -17.61 -15.67
CA GLN A 90 -11.23 -17.78 -16.95
C GLN A 90 -12.27 -16.68 -17.11
N ASP A 91 -12.31 -16.11 -18.30
CA ASP A 91 -13.34 -15.15 -18.66
C ASP A 91 -14.71 -15.85 -18.78
N ILE A 92 -15.76 -15.22 -18.26
CA ILE A 92 -17.13 -15.78 -18.32
C ILE A 92 -17.67 -15.68 -19.74
N VAL A 93 -17.38 -14.59 -20.45
CA VAL A 93 -17.90 -14.34 -21.80
C VAL A 93 -17.13 -15.16 -22.83
N ALA A 94 -15.81 -15.16 -22.70
CA ALA A 94 -14.92 -15.94 -23.55
C ALA A 94 -14.33 -17.11 -22.77
N ALA A 95 -15.11 -18.19 -22.59
CA ALA A 95 -14.68 -19.37 -21.83
C ALA A 95 -13.36 -20.00 -22.34
N SER A 96 -12.93 -19.74 -23.57
CA SER A 96 -11.62 -20.18 -24.08
C SER A 96 -10.43 -19.36 -23.55
N LYS A 97 -10.67 -18.18 -22.97
CA LYS A 97 -9.63 -17.24 -22.54
C LYS A 97 -9.30 -17.44 -21.06
N VAL A 98 -8.32 -18.29 -20.84
CA VAL A 98 -7.79 -18.57 -19.51
C VAL A 98 -6.45 -17.86 -19.31
N SER A 99 -6.25 -17.19 -18.18
CA SER A 99 -5.00 -16.47 -17.87
C SER A 99 -4.56 -16.70 -16.43
N ALA A 100 -3.24 -16.76 -16.21
CA ALA A 100 -2.66 -16.81 -14.87
C ALA A 100 -2.52 -15.40 -14.31
N ARG A 101 -2.88 -15.20 -13.03
CA ARG A 101 -2.81 -13.91 -12.34
C ARG A 101 -2.31 -14.09 -10.92
N ASP A 102 -1.48 -13.15 -10.49
CA ASP A 102 -1.06 -13.04 -9.10
C ASP A 102 -2.22 -12.61 -8.21
N ALA A 103 -2.26 -13.10 -6.98
CA ALA A 103 -3.29 -12.85 -5.99
C ALA A 103 -3.45 -11.36 -5.68
N SER A 104 -2.37 -10.58 -5.72
CA SER A 104 -2.41 -9.12 -5.55
C SER A 104 -3.19 -8.41 -6.66
N ARG A 105 -3.40 -9.08 -7.80
CA ARG A 105 -4.19 -8.59 -8.94
C ARG A 105 -5.57 -9.23 -9.02
N LEU A 106 -6.03 -9.87 -7.96
CA LEU A 106 -7.36 -10.46 -7.86
C LEU A 106 -8.13 -9.83 -6.71
N GLN A 107 -9.42 -9.60 -6.94
CA GLN A 107 -10.35 -9.11 -5.93
C GLN A 107 -11.64 -9.92 -6.04
N LEU A 108 -12.21 -10.38 -4.93
CA LEU A 108 -13.49 -11.08 -4.95
C LEU A 108 -14.59 -10.15 -5.48
N TYR A 109 -15.39 -10.63 -6.43
CA TYR A 109 -16.43 -9.83 -7.08
C TYR A 109 -17.46 -9.30 -6.07
N ARG A 110 -17.83 -10.11 -5.07
CA ARG A 110 -18.77 -9.72 -4.00
C ARG A 110 -18.27 -8.57 -3.12
N ASP A 111 -16.94 -8.43 -2.98
CA ASP A 111 -16.31 -7.42 -2.12
C ASP A 111 -15.91 -6.17 -2.92
N ALA A 112 -16.24 -6.15 -4.22
CA ALA A 112 -15.81 -5.13 -5.17
C ALA A 112 -16.77 -3.92 -5.28
N ALA A 113 -17.62 -3.68 -4.28
CA ALA A 113 -18.73 -2.71 -4.27
C ALA A 113 -18.37 -1.22 -4.54
N GLY A 114 -17.11 -0.91 -4.86
CA GLY A 114 -16.65 0.43 -5.24
C GLY A 114 -15.45 0.48 -6.18
N SER A 115 -14.98 -0.64 -6.74
CA SER A 115 -13.92 -0.61 -7.74
C SER A 115 -14.50 -0.21 -9.09
N SER A 116 -13.92 0.78 -9.79
CA SER A 116 -14.28 1.10 -11.17
C SER A 116 -13.99 -0.11 -12.06
N VAL A 117 -15.01 -0.93 -12.28
CA VAL A 117 -14.92 -2.12 -13.14
C VAL A 117 -15.14 -1.64 -14.57
N GLU A 118 -14.10 -1.72 -15.41
CA GLU A 118 -14.34 -1.60 -16.84
C GLU A 118 -14.87 -2.96 -17.33
N GLU A 119 -16.09 -2.96 -17.87
CA GLU A 119 -16.74 -4.15 -18.42
C GLU A 119 -15.90 -4.77 -19.56
N LEU A 120 -16.07 -6.07 -19.75
CA LEU A 120 -15.39 -6.83 -20.80
C LEU A 120 -15.99 -6.40 -22.15
N GLN A 121 -15.18 -5.80 -23.02
CA GLN A 121 -15.52 -5.53 -24.42
C GLN A 121 -15.24 -6.75 -25.30
#